data_AF-A0A2T4DAT5-F1
#
_entry.id   AF-A0A2T4DAT5-F1
#
_cell.length_a   1.000
_cell.length_b   1.000
_cell.length_c   1.000
_cell.angle_alpha   90.00
_cell.angle_beta   90.00
_cell.angle_gamma   90.00
#
_symmetry.space_group_name_H-M   'P 1'
#
loop_
_entity.id
_entity.type
_entity.pdbx_description
1 polymer ?
#
loop_
_entity_poly.entity_id
_entity_poly.type
_entity_poly.pdbx_seq_one_letter_code
_entity_poly.pdbx_strand_id
1 'polypeptide(L)'
;SRHQMYRKVYAHKTALGFDWLLREAINEVLDDPENFEWVDTCLSDMAYFAELTDNFFWEAFRKVARKHPKSFSFCIVNRVKLNHLDTREDLSARGIERHSVWLAAELALNPSQVVTCSMRARFSNIQDNFNGIKVLVREPIHRTRSLKKITDVSAFFSKFSDGTITHFYTRPDVTTGNQGSLTE
;
A
#
# COMPACT_ATOMS: atom_id res chain seq x y z
N SER A 1 -8.47 -15.76 -8.52
CA SER A 1 -8.51 -14.31 -8.82
C SER A 1 -8.11 -13.46 -7.62
N ARG A 2 -8.83 -13.48 -6.48
CA ARG A 2 -8.57 -12.61 -5.31
C ARG A 2 -7.13 -12.65 -4.78
N HIS A 3 -6.51 -13.82 -4.67
CA HIS A 3 -5.10 -13.95 -4.28
C HIS A 3 -4.13 -13.22 -5.23
N GLN A 4 -4.39 -13.26 -6.54
CA GLN A 4 -3.59 -12.52 -7.52
C GLN A 4 -3.84 -11.02 -7.42
N MET A 5 -5.08 -10.57 -7.14
CA MET A 5 -5.38 -9.15 -6.95
C MET A 5 -4.58 -8.54 -5.79
N TYR A 6 -4.51 -9.22 -4.65
CA TYR A 6 -3.69 -8.75 -3.54
C TYR A 6 -2.22 -8.61 -3.92
N ARG A 7 -1.63 -9.58 -4.61
CA ARG A 7 -0.19 -9.53 -4.94
C ARG A 7 0.15 -8.61 -6.11
N LYS A 8 -0.74 -8.48 -7.09
CA LYS A 8 -0.46 -7.80 -8.36
C LYS A 8 -1.00 -6.37 -8.43
N VAL A 9 -2.03 -6.05 -7.64
CA VAL A 9 -2.68 -4.74 -7.69
C VAL A 9 -2.55 -4.04 -6.34
N TYR A 10 -3.10 -4.61 -5.27
CA TYR A 10 -3.13 -3.92 -3.96
C TYR A 10 -1.74 -3.81 -3.33
N ALA A 11 -0.95 -4.89 -3.36
CA ALA A 11 0.43 -4.91 -2.89
C ALA A 11 1.43 -4.45 -3.96
N HIS A 12 0.97 -3.79 -5.03
CA HIS A 12 1.90 -3.37 -6.05
C HIS A 12 2.83 -2.30 -5.48
N LYS A 13 4.14 -2.49 -5.64
CA LYS A 13 5.16 -1.56 -5.11
C LYS A 13 4.88 -0.09 -5.43
N THR A 14 4.47 0.21 -6.66
CA THR A 14 4.16 1.59 -7.05
C THR A 14 2.90 2.12 -6.35
N ALA A 15 1.89 1.27 -6.11
CA ALA A 15 0.67 1.69 -5.44
C ALA A 15 0.93 1.98 -3.95
N LEU A 16 1.65 1.10 -3.26
CA LEU A 16 2.00 1.29 -1.85
C LEU A 16 2.97 2.45 -1.64
N GLY A 17 3.95 2.63 -2.54
CA GLY A 17 4.82 3.81 -2.49
C GLY A 17 4.07 5.12 -2.75
N PHE A 18 3.06 5.10 -3.62
CA PHE A 18 2.21 6.27 -3.87
C PHE A 18 1.27 6.58 -2.69
N ASP A 19 0.72 5.55 -2.04
CA ASP A 19 -0.08 5.70 -0.80
C ASP A 19 0.73 6.38 0.30
N TRP A 20 2.01 6.01 0.46
CA TRP A 20 2.91 6.69 1.40
C TRP A 20 3.11 8.16 1.05
N LEU A 21 3.42 8.46 -0.22
CA LEU A 21 3.57 9.86 -0.68
C LEU A 21 2.29 10.67 -0.48
N LEU A 22 1.12 10.05 -0.68
CA LEU A 22 -0.17 10.71 -0.53
C LEU A 22 -0.40 11.13 0.91
N ARG A 23 -0.06 10.27 1.88
CA ARG A 23 -0.17 10.62 3.31
C ARG A 23 0.73 11.78 3.69
N GLU A 24 1.98 11.78 3.22
CA GLU A 24 2.90 12.90 3.48
C GLU A 24 2.42 14.20 2.82
N ALA A 25 1.89 14.13 1.59
CA ALA A 25 1.31 15.29 0.93
C ALA A 25 0.05 15.81 1.65
N ILE A 26 -0.79 14.91 2.20
CA ILE A 26 -1.93 15.30 3.03
C ILE A 26 -1.44 16.02 4.29
N ASN A 27 -0.40 15.53 4.96
CA ASN A 27 0.18 16.21 6.12
C ASN A 27 0.62 17.64 5.76
N GLU A 28 1.30 17.83 4.63
CA GLU A 28 1.70 19.18 4.17
C GLU A 28 0.50 20.10 3.89
N VAL A 29 -0.61 19.56 3.39
CA VAL A 29 -1.84 20.33 3.18
C VAL A 29 -2.49 20.71 4.50
N LEU A 30 -2.45 19.81 5.49
CA LEU A 30 -3.01 20.01 6.83
C LEU A 30 -2.14 20.91 7.72
N ASP A 31 -0.87 21.18 7.34
CA ASP A 31 -0.05 22.20 8.00
C ASP A 31 -0.60 23.63 7.80
N ASP A 32 -1.44 23.85 6.78
CA ASP A 32 -2.16 25.09 6.56
C ASP A 32 -3.44 25.12 7.42
N PRO A 33 -3.56 26.06 8.39
CA PRO A 33 -4.69 26.11 9.31
C PRO A 33 -6.06 26.20 8.62
N GLU A 34 -6.15 26.90 7.47
CA GLU A 34 -7.41 27.04 6.72
C GLU A 34 -7.87 25.69 6.15
N ASN A 35 -6.94 24.93 5.56
CA ASN A 35 -7.26 23.59 5.06
C ASN A 35 -7.58 22.64 6.21
N PHE A 36 -6.86 22.73 7.32
CA PHE A 36 -7.11 21.90 8.51
C PHE A 36 -8.52 22.12 9.06
N GLU A 37 -8.92 23.38 9.29
CA GLU A 37 -10.24 23.73 9.81
C GLU A 37 -11.37 23.27 8.88
N TRP A 38 -11.17 23.42 7.57
CA TRP A 38 -12.14 22.94 6.59
C TRP A 38 -12.27 21.40 6.62
N VAL A 39 -11.16 20.67 6.64
CA VAL A 39 -11.17 19.21 6.72
C VAL A 39 -11.81 18.74 8.03
N ASP A 40 -11.49 19.38 9.16
CA ASP A 40 -12.09 19.06 10.46
C ASP A 40 -13.61 19.29 10.45
N THR A 41 -14.08 20.38 9.83
CA THR A 41 -15.50 20.65 9.63
C THR A 41 -16.18 19.56 8.80
N CYS A 42 -15.58 19.18 7.66
CA CYS A 42 -16.10 18.12 6.80
C CYS A 42 -16.15 16.74 7.50
N LEU A 43 -15.23 16.46 8.42
CA LEU A 43 -15.19 15.20 9.18
C LEU A 43 -16.13 15.22 10.39
N SER A 44 -16.47 16.40 10.90
CA SER A 44 -17.34 16.60 12.07
C SER A 44 -18.82 16.72 11.70
N ASP A 45 -19.14 17.15 10.48
CA ASP A 45 -20.52 17.33 10.01
C ASP A 45 -20.76 16.60 8.67
N MET A 46 -21.71 15.65 8.71
CA MET A 46 -22.11 14.84 7.56
C MET A 46 -22.63 15.67 6.39
N ALA A 47 -23.18 16.87 6.64
CA ALA A 47 -23.63 17.77 5.58
C ALA A 47 -22.46 18.22 4.69
N TYR A 48 -21.25 18.35 5.25
CA TYR A 48 -20.05 18.80 4.55
C TYR A 48 -19.10 17.67 4.15
N PHE A 49 -19.31 16.45 4.66
CA PHE A 49 -18.47 15.29 4.29
C PHE A 49 -18.44 15.04 2.78
N ALA A 50 -19.55 15.29 2.07
CA ALA A 50 -19.63 15.14 0.62
C ALA A 50 -18.73 16.12 -0.17
N GLU A 51 -18.32 17.23 0.45
CA GLU A 51 -17.42 18.22 -0.15
C GLU A 51 -15.94 17.83 -0.03
N LEU A 52 -15.61 16.91 0.89
CA LEU A 52 -14.26 16.38 1.05
C LEU A 52 -13.96 15.33 -0.03
N THR A 53 -13.56 15.82 -1.21
CA THR A 53 -13.33 15.01 -2.41
C THR A 53 -11.86 14.99 -2.83
N ASP A 54 -11.52 14.07 -3.73
CA ASP A 54 -10.21 14.05 -4.41
C ASP A 54 -9.89 15.40 -5.05
N ASN A 55 -10.90 16.12 -5.58
CA ASN A 55 -10.69 17.40 -6.23
C ASN A 55 -10.18 18.47 -5.26
N PHE A 56 -10.72 18.50 -4.03
CA PHE A 56 -10.23 19.38 -2.96
C PHE A 56 -8.73 19.13 -2.70
N PHE A 57 -8.36 17.87 -2.46
CA PHE A 57 -6.96 17.51 -2.20
C PHE A 57 -6.06 17.81 -3.39
N TRP A 58 -6.48 17.53 -4.63
CA TRP A 58 -5.68 17.84 -5.82
C TRP A 58 -5.42 19.34 -5.99
N GLU A 59 -6.39 20.21 -5.71
CA GLU A 59 -6.18 21.65 -5.73
C GLU A 59 -5.26 22.11 -4.59
N ALA A 60 -5.44 21.57 -3.38
CA ALA A 60 -4.56 21.86 -2.25
C ALA A 60 -3.11 21.45 -2.55
N PHE A 61 -2.88 20.24 -3.07
CA PHE A 61 -1.55 19.79 -3.49
C PHE A 61 -0.96 20.71 -4.56
N ARG A 62 -1.74 21.17 -5.55
CA ARG A 62 -1.25 22.12 -6.56
C ARG A 62 -0.82 23.45 -5.94
N LYS A 63 -1.57 23.97 -4.96
CA LYS A 63 -1.22 25.21 -4.24
C LYS A 63 0.11 25.03 -3.49
N VAL A 64 0.27 23.94 -2.73
CA VAL A 64 1.50 23.62 -1.99
C VAL A 64 2.68 23.42 -2.94
N ALA A 65 2.51 22.60 -3.99
CA ALA A 65 3.55 22.29 -4.96
C ALA A 65 4.11 23.54 -5.68
N ARG A 66 3.26 24.53 -5.99
CA ARG A 66 3.69 25.80 -6.60
C ARG A 66 4.55 26.64 -5.66
N LYS A 67 4.23 26.66 -4.37
CA LYS A 67 4.97 27.42 -3.35
C LYS A 67 6.25 26.70 -2.92
N HIS A 68 6.20 25.37 -2.86
CA HIS A 68 7.26 24.51 -2.34
C HIS A 68 7.59 23.39 -3.33
N PRO A 69 8.49 23.63 -4.31
CA PRO A 69 8.87 22.60 -5.30
C PRO A 69 9.55 21.36 -4.71
N LYS A 70 10.00 21.41 -3.44
CA LYS A 70 10.63 20.29 -2.71
C LYS A 70 9.63 19.48 -1.85
N SER A 71 8.33 19.71 -2.02
CA SER A 71 7.27 19.08 -1.24
C SER A 71 6.89 17.68 -1.76
N PHE A 72 6.26 16.88 -0.90
CA PHE A 72 5.59 15.65 -1.29
C PHE A 72 4.37 15.93 -2.18
N SER A 73 3.70 17.07 -1.98
CA SER A 73 2.65 17.59 -2.86
C SER A 73 3.15 17.79 -4.29
N PHE A 74 4.37 18.31 -4.48
CA PHE A 74 5.00 18.37 -5.79
C PHE A 74 5.21 16.97 -6.39
N CYS A 75 5.60 16.00 -5.58
CA CYS A 75 5.78 14.62 -6.03
C CYS A 75 4.46 13.99 -6.50
N ILE A 76 3.36 14.23 -5.77
CA ILE A 76 2.02 13.76 -6.14
C ILE A 76 1.55 14.38 -7.47
N VAL A 77 1.67 15.70 -7.62
CA VAL A 77 1.26 16.43 -8.83
C VAL A 77 2.06 16.01 -10.07
N ASN A 78 3.37 15.83 -9.93
CA ASN A 78 4.26 15.51 -11.06
C ASN A 78 4.54 14.02 -11.21
N ARG A 79 3.85 13.16 -10.45
CA ARG A 79 4.07 11.70 -10.42
C ARG A 79 5.53 11.30 -10.17
N VAL A 80 6.25 12.07 -9.36
CA VAL A 80 7.57 11.68 -8.85
C VAL A 80 7.36 10.60 -7.81
N LYS A 81 7.93 9.42 -8.05
CA LYS A 81 7.68 8.21 -7.25
C LYS A 81 8.81 7.99 -6.25
N LEU A 82 8.51 7.26 -5.19
CA LEU A 82 9.55 6.65 -4.37
C LEU A 82 10.36 5.67 -5.21
N ASN A 83 11.67 5.65 -5.00
CA ASN A 83 12.55 4.71 -5.68
C ASN A 83 12.51 3.37 -4.95
N HIS A 84 12.04 2.34 -5.62
CA HIS A 84 11.91 1.00 -5.04
C HIS A 84 13.29 0.35 -4.86
N LEU A 85 13.57 -0.13 -3.65
CA LEU A 85 14.82 -0.83 -3.30
C LEU A 85 14.64 -2.35 -3.29
N ASP A 86 13.70 -2.83 -2.49
CA ASP A 86 13.55 -4.26 -2.25
C ASP A 86 12.12 -4.63 -1.82
N THR A 87 11.78 -5.91 -1.91
CA THR A 87 10.51 -6.48 -1.44
C THR A 87 10.78 -7.73 -0.62
N ARG A 88 10.17 -7.83 0.56
CA ARG A 88 10.26 -9.00 1.43
C ARG A 88 8.87 -9.41 1.89
N GLU A 89 8.68 -10.70 2.10
CA GLU A 89 7.45 -11.27 2.62
C GLU A 89 7.66 -11.71 4.07
N ASP A 90 6.65 -11.52 4.92
CA ASP A 90 6.55 -12.04 6.30
C ASP A 90 7.69 -11.65 7.26
N LEU A 91 8.26 -10.46 7.06
CA LEU A 91 9.21 -9.88 8.03
C LEU A 91 8.49 -9.45 9.31
N SER A 92 9.11 -9.79 10.45
CA SER A 92 8.76 -9.17 11.74
C SER A 92 9.16 -7.69 11.76
N ALA A 93 8.60 -6.89 12.68
CA ALA A 93 8.97 -5.49 12.83
C ALA A 93 10.49 -5.30 13.03
N ARG A 94 11.12 -6.14 13.86
CA ARG A 94 12.59 -6.16 14.03
C ARG A 94 13.33 -6.57 12.76
N GLY A 95 12.75 -7.48 11.97
CA GLY A 95 13.27 -7.88 10.67
C GLY A 95 13.26 -6.73 9.66
N ILE A 96 12.19 -5.94 9.63
CA ILE A 96 12.06 -4.75 8.78
C ILE A 96 13.13 -3.72 9.15
N GLU A 97 13.29 -3.42 10.44
CA GLU A 97 14.29 -2.47 10.92
C GLU A 97 15.71 -2.91 10.56
N ARG A 98 16.06 -4.16 10.86
CA ARG A 98 17.38 -4.72 10.49
C ARG A 98 17.63 -4.68 8.99
N HIS A 99 16.62 -5.02 8.18
CA HIS A 99 16.75 -5.00 6.73
C HIS A 99 16.89 -3.58 6.19
N SER A 100 16.19 -2.61 6.79
CA SER A 100 16.32 -1.19 6.45
C SER A 100 17.74 -0.67 6.72
N VAL A 101 18.31 -0.98 7.90
CA VAL A 101 19.68 -0.61 8.27
C VAL A 101 20.70 -1.29 7.33
N TRP A 102 20.50 -2.56 7.01
CA TRP A 102 21.36 -3.28 6.08
C TRP A 102 21.31 -2.69 4.67
N LEU A 103 20.12 -2.39 4.14
CA LEU A 103 19.95 -1.72 2.84
C LEU A 103 20.62 -0.35 2.81
N ALA A 104 20.49 0.42 3.89
CA ALA A 104 21.11 1.74 3.99
C ALA A 104 22.65 1.63 3.94
N ALA A 105 23.23 0.66 4.66
CA ALA A 105 24.68 0.42 4.64
C ALA A 105 25.18 -0.03 3.26
N GLU A 106 24.48 -0.99 2.63
CA GLU A 106 24.87 -1.56 1.33
C GLU A 106 24.81 -0.52 0.20
N LEU A 107 23.86 0.42 0.28
CA LEU A 107 23.65 1.45 -0.74
C LEU A 107 24.31 2.80 -0.38
N ALA A 108 25.09 2.85 0.71
CA ALA A 108 25.68 4.08 1.24
C ALA A 108 24.67 5.22 1.44
N LEU A 109 23.46 4.88 1.89
CA LEU A 109 22.36 5.80 2.17
C LEU A 109 22.28 6.10 3.66
N ASN A 110 21.68 7.24 3.99
CA ASN A 110 21.30 7.50 5.37
C ASN A 110 20.09 6.60 5.74
N PRO A 111 20.12 5.85 6.87
CA PRO A 111 18.99 5.02 7.31
C PRO A 111 17.65 5.76 7.39
N SER A 112 17.66 7.07 7.66
CA SER A 112 16.45 7.92 7.70
C SER A 112 15.79 8.14 6.34
N GLN A 113 16.50 7.85 5.24
CA GLN A 113 15.97 7.95 3.88
C GLN A 113 15.28 6.68 3.39
N VAL A 114 15.46 5.55 4.10
CA VAL A 114 14.80 4.30 3.75
C VAL A 114 13.39 4.29 4.34
N VAL A 115 12.40 4.25 3.45
CA VAL A 115 10.98 4.22 3.79
C VAL A 115 10.44 2.81 3.59
N THR A 116 9.62 2.34 4.52
CA THR A 116 9.03 1.01 4.48
C THR A 116 7.52 1.09 4.38
N CYS A 117 6.93 0.43 3.37
CA CYS A 117 5.49 0.29 3.24
C CYS A 117 5.12 -1.18 3.32
N SER A 118 4.22 -1.55 4.24
CA SER A 118 3.78 -2.93 4.42
C SER A 118 2.28 -3.06 4.18
N MET A 119 1.88 -4.15 3.54
CA MET A 119 0.47 -4.50 3.36
C MET A 119 0.23 -5.95 3.79
N ARG A 120 -0.69 -6.14 4.73
CA ARG A 120 -1.13 -7.46 5.16
C ARG A 120 -2.24 -7.96 4.23
N ALA A 121 -1.96 -8.99 3.46
CA ALA A 121 -2.96 -9.70 2.69
C ALA A 121 -3.62 -10.78 3.58
N ARG A 122 -4.88 -10.55 3.98
CA ARG A 122 -5.63 -11.52 4.79
C ARG A 122 -6.41 -12.47 3.89
N PHE A 123 -6.10 -13.76 4.00
CA PHE A 123 -6.78 -14.88 3.35
C PHE A 123 -7.50 -15.79 4.35
N SER A 124 -7.27 -15.62 5.65
CA SER A 124 -7.98 -16.28 6.77
C SER A 124 -9.50 -16.21 6.64
N ASN A 125 -10.08 -15.04 6.34
CA ASN A 125 -11.53 -14.94 6.13
C ASN A 125 -12.02 -15.72 4.89
N ILE A 126 -11.14 -16.01 3.94
CA ILE A 126 -11.47 -16.85 2.78
C ILE A 126 -11.37 -18.32 3.16
N GLN A 127 -10.45 -18.66 4.08
CA GLN A 127 -10.31 -20.00 4.65
C GLN A 127 -11.56 -20.48 5.36
N ASP A 128 -12.12 -19.66 6.25
CA ASP A 128 -13.39 -19.99 6.90
C ASP A 128 -14.55 -20.12 5.90
N ASN A 129 -14.57 -19.25 4.88
CA ASN A 129 -15.59 -19.29 3.84
C ASN A 129 -15.47 -20.51 2.91
N PHE A 130 -14.26 -20.97 2.54
CA PHE A 130 -14.11 -22.16 1.70
C PHE A 130 -14.24 -23.47 2.49
N ASN A 131 -13.89 -23.48 3.78
CA ASN A 131 -14.11 -24.64 4.65
C ASN A 131 -15.60 -25.04 4.71
N GLY A 132 -16.50 -24.07 4.48
CA GLY A 132 -17.94 -24.29 4.34
C GLY A 132 -18.42 -24.72 2.94
N ILE A 133 -17.60 -24.60 1.89
CA ILE A 133 -17.99 -24.96 0.52
C ILE A 133 -18.03 -26.48 0.39
N LYS A 134 -19.21 -27.00 0.03
CA LYS A 134 -19.40 -28.39 -0.36
C LYS A 134 -19.44 -28.50 -1.88
N VAL A 135 -18.75 -29.51 -2.41
CA VAL A 135 -18.75 -29.84 -3.83
C VAL A 135 -19.41 -31.19 -4.05
N LEU A 136 -20.13 -31.30 -5.16
CA LEU A 136 -20.75 -32.55 -5.56
C LEU A 136 -19.68 -33.44 -6.21
N VAL A 137 -19.33 -34.51 -5.52
CA VAL A 137 -18.35 -35.50 -5.97
C VAL A 137 -19.10 -36.71 -6.48
N ARG A 138 -18.69 -37.21 -7.65
CA ARG A 138 -19.18 -38.48 -8.17
C ARG A 138 -18.15 -39.56 -7.85
N GLU A 139 -18.56 -40.59 -7.13
CA GLU A 139 -17.69 -41.72 -6.87
C GLU A 139 -17.42 -42.51 -8.17
N PRO A 140 -16.16 -42.83 -8.50
CA PRO A 140 -15.83 -43.48 -9.78
C PRO A 140 -16.48 -44.85 -9.96
N ILE A 141 -16.63 -45.59 -8.86
CA ILE A 141 -17.03 -47.01 -8.87
C ILE A 141 -18.56 -47.14 -8.89
N HIS A 142 -19.23 -46.59 -7.88
CA HIS A 142 -20.70 -46.73 -7.75
C HIS A 142 -21.49 -45.60 -8.43
N ARG A 143 -20.80 -44.60 -9.00
CA ARG A 143 -21.39 -43.42 -9.67
C ARG A 143 -22.37 -42.61 -8.79
N THR A 144 -22.41 -42.90 -7.50
CA THR A 144 -23.15 -42.17 -6.47
C THR A 144 -22.59 -40.77 -6.35
N ARG A 145 -23.48 -39.81 -6.10
CA ARG A 145 -23.11 -38.40 -5.92
C ARG A 145 -23.22 -38.07 -4.45
N SER A 146 -22.16 -37.53 -3.86
CA SER A 146 -22.13 -37.10 -2.47
C SER A 146 -21.55 -35.70 -2.36
N LEU A 147 -22.02 -34.96 -1.36
CA LEU A 147 -21.45 -33.65 -1.03
C LEU A 147 -20.27 -33.85 -0.09
N LYS A 148 -19.08 -33.44 -0.52
CA LYS A 148 -17.86 -33.43 0.32
C LYS A 148 -17.38 -31.99 0.49
N LYS A 149 -16.71 -31.68 1.59
CA LYS A 149 -16.08 -30.36 1.73
C LYS A 149 -14.96 -30.25 0.71
N ILE A 150 -14.78 -29.06 0.13
CA ILE A 150 -13.76 -28.82 -0.88
C ILE A 150 -12.34 -29.10 -0.35
N THR A 151 -12.12 -28.93 0.96
CA THR A 151 -10.86 -29.23 1.65
C THR A 151 -10.53 -30.71 1.68
N ASP A 152 -11.55 -31.58 1.74
CA ASP A 152 -11.37 -33.03 1.84
C ASP A 152 -10.97 -33.64 0.48
N VAL A 153 -11.16 -32.87 -0.59
CA VAL A 153 -10.96 -33.31 -1.98
C VAL A 153 -9.88 -32.52 -2.72
N SER A 154 -9.43 -31.40 -2.18
CA SER A 154 -8.38 -30.58 -2.80
C SER A 154 -7.53 -29.82 -1.78
N ALA A 155 -6.22 -30.00 -1.89
CA ALA A 155 -5.23 -29.21 -1.15
C ALA A 155 -4.93 -27.84 -1.79
N PHE A 156 -5.55 -27.52 -2.94
CA PHE A 156 -5.27 -26.29 -3.71
C PHE A 156 -5.46 -25.03 -2.87
N PHE A 157 -6.42 -25.04 -1.94
CA PHE A 157 -6.76 -23.86 -1.14
C PHE A 157 -5.84 -23.63 0.05
N SER A 158 -5.05 -24.62 0.45
CA SER A 158 -4.10 -24.52 1.57
C SER A 158 -2.95 -23.54 1.30
N LYS A 159 -2.69 -23.19 0.03
CA LYS A 159 -1.68 -22.19 -0.36
C LYS A 159 -2.12 -20.74 -0.11
N PHE A 160 -3.38 -20.52 0.27
CA PHE A 160 -3.91 -19.19 0.55
C PHE A 160 -3.79 -18.90 2.04
N SER A 161 -2.56 -18.64 2.50
CA SER A 161 -2.29 -18.18 3.86
C SER A 161 -2.26 -16.66 3.92
N ASP A 162 -2.57 -16.10 5.10
CA ASP A 162 -2.22 -14.72 5.41
C ASP A 162 -0.73 -14.49 5.17
N GLY A 163 -0.38 -13.32 4.63
CA GLY A 163 1.00 -12.89 4.50
C GLY A 163 1.10 -11.38 4.51
N THR A 164 2.25 -10.86 4.92
CA THR A 164 2.57 -9.42 4.85
C THR A 164 3.64 -9.21 3.80
N ILE A 165 3.37 -8.33 2.84
CA ILE A 165 4.34 -7.89 1.85
C ILE A 165 4.89 -6.55 2.31
N THR A 166 6.20 -6.45 2.48
CA THR A 166 6.91 -5.22 2.85
C THR A 166 7.79 -4.79 1.69
N HIS A 167 7.63 -3.55 1.27
CA HIS A 167 8.50 -2.92 0.30
C HIS A 167 9.36 -1.85 0.97
N PHE A 168 10.59 -1.74 0.49
CA PHE A 168 11.57 -0.76 0.91
C PHE A 168 11.79 0.22 -0.23
N TYR A 169 11.90 1.49 0.09
CA TYR A 169 12.09 2.57 -0.87
C TYR A 169 13.11 3.60 -0.36
N THR A 170 13.60 4.44 -1.27
CA THR A 170 14.18 5.74 -0.90
C THR A 170 13.25 6.88 -1.26
N ARG A 171 13.35 7.97 -0.51
CA ARG A 171 12.67 9.22 -0.84
C ARG A 171 13.18 9.79 -2.16
N PRO A 172 12.36 10.52 -2.93
CA PRO A 172 12.81 11.16 -4.16
C PRO A 172 13.82 12.26 -3.86
N ASP A 173 14.77 12.47 -4.76
CA ASP A 173 15.83 13.48 -4.60
C ASP A 173 15.30 14.90 -4.42
N VAL A 174 14.12 15.17 -5.01
CA VAL A 174 13.39 16.44 -4.89
C VAL A 174 13.08 16.79 -3.44
N THR A 175 12.79 15.81 -2.59
CA THR A 175 12.42 16.02 -1.18
C THR A 175 13.61 15.95 -0.23
N THR A 176 14.76 15.45 -0.69
CA THR A 176 16.01 15.37 0.10
C THR A 176 16.95 16.55 -0.16
N GLY A 177 16.67 17.36 -1.18
CA GLY A 177 17.46 18.55 -1.52
C GLY A 177 18.75 18.25 -2.29
N ASN A 178 19.02 16.99 -2.64
CA ASN A 178 20.13 16.59 -3.51
C ASN A 178 19.74 16.84 -4.97
N GLN A 179 20.15 17.96 -5.55
CA GLN A 179 19.98 18.18 -6.99
C GLN A 179 21.04 17.43 -7.78
N GLY A 180 20.69 16.26 -8.30
CA GLY A 180 21.10 15.88 -9.66
C GLY A 180 20.07 16.49 -10.62
N SER A 181 20.53 17.27 -11.59
CA SER A 181 19.72 17.92 -12.64
C SER A 181 18.55 17.05 -13.11
N LEU A 182 17.32 17.44 -12.79
CA LEU A 182 16.12 16.91 -13.43
C LEU A 182 16.03 17.55 -14.83
N THR A 183 16.82 17.01 -15.75
CA THR A 183 16.71 17.25 -17.19
C THR A 183 16.61 15.90 -17.88
N GLU A 184 15.38 15.53 -18.22
CA GLU A 184 15.03 14.80 -19.45
C GLU A 184 13.86 15.53 -20.10
#